data_AF-A0A1G3TVG1-F1
#
_entry.id   AF-A0A1G3TVG1-F1
#
_cell.length_a   1.000
_cell.length_b   1.000
_cell.length_c   1.000
_cell.angle_alpha   90.00
_cell.angle_beta   90.00
_cell.angle_gamma   90.00
#
_symmetry.space_group_name_H-M   'P 1'
#
loop_
_entity.id
_entity.type
_entity.pdbx_description
1 polymer ?
#
loop_
_entity_poly.entity_id
_entity_poly.type
_entity_poly.pdbx_seq_one_letter_code
_entity_poly.pdbx_strand_id
1 'polypeptide(L)'
;MLYLYDGALNVPEILKDWYAQEAKSNYGAYIPFVGTVRSEDGIEGLSFDIYEPILKSWFGTWQERAKAKGAVIKMAHSRGDVMLHESSYIAAVFSPKRRVAL
;
A
#
# COMPACT_ATOMS: atom_id res chain seq x y z
N MET A 1 2.16 -0.28 8.39
CA MET A 1 2.94 -1.53 8.18
C MET A 1 3.40 -1.56 6.73
N LEU A 2 4.62 -2.02 6.48
CA LEU A 2 5.18 -2.22 5.13
C LEU A 2 5.20 -3.73 4.84
N TYR A 3 4.64 -4.11 3.70
CA TYR A 3 4.66 -5.49 3.19
C TYR A 3 5.36 -5.53 1.84
N LEU A 4 6.16 -6.56 1.60
CA LEU A 4 6.80 -6.82 0.32
C LEU A 4 6.37 -8.21 -0.15
N TYR A 5 5.96 -8.31 -1.41
CA TYR A 5 5.51 -9.55 -2.04
C TYR A 5 6.34 -9.80 -3.28
N ASP A 6 6.61 -11.06 -3.60
CA ASP A 6 7.25 -11.44 -4.85
C ASP A 6 6.17 -11.58 -5.93
N GLY A 7 6.32 -10.85 -7.03
CA GLY A 7 5.33 -10.75 -8.10
C GLY A 7 4.11 -9.87 -7.78
N ALA A 8 3.02 -10.08 -8.51
CA ALA A 8 1.80 -9.30 -8.41
C ALA A 8 1.11 -9.35 -7.04
N LEU A 9 0.48 -8.23 -6.65
CA LEU A 9 -0.28 -8.12 -5.41
C LEU A 9 -1.70 -8.67 -5.55
N ASN A 10 -2.12 -9.51 -4.60
CA ASN A 10 -3.53 -9.89 -4.43
C ASN A 10 -4.28 -8.77 -3.69
N VAL A 11 -4.61 -7.69 -4.41
CA VAL A 11 -5.29 -6.50 -3.87
C VAL A 11 -6.59 -6.82 -3.13
N PRO A 12 -7.51 -7.66 -3.65
CA PRO A 12 -8.73 -8.02 -2.93
C PRO A 12 -8.47 -8.63 -1.54
N GLU A 13 -7.47 -9.51 -1.45
CA GLU A 13 -7.09 -10.13 -0.18
C GLU A 13 -6.44 -9.12 0.77
N ILE A 14 -5.51 -8.31 0.29
CA ILE A 14 -4.86 -7.27 1.10
C ILE A 14 -5.89 -6.28 1.66
N LEU A 15 -6.84 -5.83 0.83
CA LEU A 15 -7.89 -4.91 1.25
C LEU A 15 -8.77 -5.51 2.36
N LYS A 16 -9.18 -6.77 2.19
CA LYS A 16 -9.96 -7.54 3.17
C LYS A 16 -9.20 -7.68 4.48
N ASP A 17 -7.93 -8.06 4.41
CA ASP A 17 -7.10 -8.29 5.60
C ASP A 17 -6.85 -7.00 6.37
N TRP A 18 -6.52 -5.91 5.67
CA TRP A 18 -6.31 -4.62 6.31
C TRP A 18 -7.59 -4.06 6.94
N TYR A 19 -8.73 -4.25 6.28
CA TYR A 19 -10.03 -3.88 6.84
C TYR A 19 -10.34 -4.70 8.10
N ALA A 20 -10.13 -6.02 8.08
CA ALA A 20 -10.36 -6.89 9.23
C ALA A 20 -9.44 -6.56 10.41
N GLN A 21 -8.16 -6.23 10.16
CA GLN A 21 -7.20 -5.82 11.19
C GLN A 21 -7.65 -4.55 11.95
N GLU A 22 -8.34 -3.63 11.27
CA GLU A 22 -8.80 -2.37 11.86
C GLU A 22 -10.28 -2.41 12.25
N ALA A 23 -10.95 -3.56 12.20
CA ALA A 23 -12.39 -3.67 12.44
C ALA A 23 -12.81 -3.26 13.87
N LYS A 24 -11.89 -3.31 14.83
CA LYS A 24 -12.10 -2.85 16.21
C LYS A 24 -11.49 -1.49 16.50
N SER A 25 -10.85 -0.88 15.50
CA SER A 25 -10.31 0.47 15.58
C SER A 25 -11.45 1.47 15.38
N ASN A 26 -11.50 2.54 16.17
CA ASN A 26 -12.52 3.59 16.07
C ASN A 26 -12.26 4.54 14.88
N TYR A 27 -12.09 3.98 13.68
CA TYR A 27 -11.85 4.71 12.44
C TYR A 27 -13.12 4.83 11.62
N GLY A 28 -13.33 6.01 11.03
CA GLY A 28 -14.47 6.31 10.16
C GLY A 28 -14.09 6.43 8.68
N ALA A 29 -12.80 6.31 8.34
CA ALA A 29 -12.30 6.39 6.98
C ALA A 29 -11.20 5.36 6.74
N TYR A 30 -11.33 4.64 5.61
CA TYR A 30 -10.34 3.75 5.03
C TYR A 30 -10.16 4.15 3.56
N ILE A 31 -8.99 4.67 3.21
CA ILE A 31 -8.73 5.24 1.88
C ILE A 31 -7.57 4.48 1.24
N PRO A 32 -7.86 3.49 0.38
CA PRO A 32 -6.83 2.80 -0.38
C PRO A 32 -6.50 3.52 -1.68
N PHE A 33 -5.25 3.38 -2.11
CA PHE A 33 -4.75 3.68 -3.44
C PHE A 33 -4.07 2.44 -4.01
N VAL A 34 -4.40 2.07 -5.24
CA VAL A 34 -3.85 0.88 -5.92
C VAL A 34 -3.13 1.32 -7.18
N GLY A 35 -1.88 0.89 -7.33
CA GLY A 35 -1.09 1.04 -8.54
C GLY A 35 -1.21 -0.21 -9.41
N THR A 36 -1.88 -0.07 -10.56
CA THR A 36 -2.01 -1.13 -11.56
C THR A 36 -1.03 -0.88 -12.70
N VAL A 37 -0.32 -1.93 -13.15
CA VAL A 37 0.56 -1.87 -14.31
C VAL A 37 -0.31 -1.69 -15.55
N ARG A 38 -0.08 -0.59 -16.28
CA ARG A 38 -0.86 -0.22 -17.47
C ARG A 38 -0.12 -0.59 -18.74
N SER A 39 -0.88 -0.91 -19.78
CA SER A 39 -0.35 -1.17 -21.12
C SER A 39 0.18 0.11 -21.73
N GLU A 40 1.49 0.21 -21.94
CA GLU A 40 2.15 1.34 -22.61
C GLU A 40 3.32 0.87 -23.46
N ASP A 41 3.55 1.55 -24.58
CA ASP A 41 4.74 1.39 -25.43
C ASP A 41 5.10 -0.06 -25.82
N GLY A 42 4.12 -0.95 -25.84
CA GLY A 42 4.30 -2.36 -26.21
C GLY A 42 4.99 -3.23 -25.16
N ILE A 43 5.07 -2.79 -23.90
CA ILE A 43 5.64 -3.60 -22.80
C ILE A 43 4.68 -4.70 -22.34
N GLU A 44 5.21 -5.79 -21.78
CA GLU A 44 4.43 -6.90 -21.21
C GLU A 44 4.20 -6.77 -19.69
N GLY A 45 4.93 -5.86 -19.05
CA GLY A 45 4.89 -5.66 -17.60
C GLY A 45 6.00 -4.73 -17.12
N LEU A 46 6.15 -4.67 -15.79
CA LEU A 46 7.23 -3.97 -15.10
C LEU A 46 7.94 -4.92 -14.15
N SER A 47 9.21 -4.65 -13.83
CA SER A 47 9.97 -5.39 -12.81
C SER A 47 10.53 -4.43 -11.77
N PHE A 48 10.49 -4.81 -10.50
CA PHE A 48 10.80 -3.91 -9.39
C PHE A 48 11.93 -4.44 -8.51
N ASP A 49 13.03 -3.68 -8.48
CA ASP A 49 14.09 -3.81 -7.48
C ASP A 49 13.85 -2.86 -6.30
N ILE A 50 13.98 -3.37 -5.07
CA ILE A 50 13.73 -2.60 -3.86
C ILE A 50 14.93 -2.63 -2.93
N TYR A 51 15.48 -1.44 -2.64
CA TYR A 51 16.43 -1.28 -1.56
C TYR A 51 15.72 -1.18 -0.20
N GLU A 52 15.47 -2.34 0.40
CA GLU A 52 14.62 -2.46 1.59
C GLU A 52 15.03 -1.59 2.80
N PRO A 53 16.33 -1.41 3.13
CA PRO A 53 16.71 -0.60 4.29
C PRO A 53 16.23 0.85 4.20
N ILE A 54 16.39 1.48 3.04
CA ILE A 54 15.91 2.86 2.83
C ILE A 54 14.38 2.88 2.81
N LEU A 55 13.74 1.93 2.13
CA LEU A 55 12.28 1.89 2.08
C LEU A 55 11.66 1.77 3.48
N LYS A 56 12.20 0.87 4.32
CA LYS A 56 11.76 0.69 5.71
C LYS A 56 11.94 1.96 6.54
N SER A 57 13.11 2.61 6.45
CA SER A 57 13.39 3.86 7.16
C SER A 57 12.48 5.01 6.71
N TRP A 58 12.36 5.19 5.39
CA TRP A 58 11.52 6.22 4.78
C TRP A 58 10.05 6.02 5.15
N PHE A 59 9.51 4.81 5.01
CA PHE A 59 8.12 4.54 5.31
C PHE A 59 7.82 4.63 6.81
N GLY A 60 8.76 4.19 7.67
CA GLY A 60 8.65 4.37 9.11
C GLY A 60 8.48 5.83 9.51
N THR A 61 9.21 6.75 8.86
CA THR A 61 9.05 8.20 9.07
C THR A 61 7.64 8.68 8.73
N TRP A 62 7.04 8.18 7.66
CA TRP A 62 5.66 8.49 7.30
C TRP A 62 4.64 7.90 8.28
N GLN A 63 4.90 6.70 8.80
CA GLN A 63 4.04 6.08 9.81
C GLN A 63 4.00 6.92 11.09
N GLU A 64 5.13 7.43 11.57
CA GLU A 64 5.17 8.30 12.74
C GLU A 64 4.43 9.63 12.50
N ARG A 65 4.57 10.21 11.30
CA ARG A 65 3.82 11.42 10.91
C ARG A 65 2.31 11.19 10.89
N ALA A 66 1.85 10.05 10.37
CA ALA A 66 0.42 9.71 10.36
C ALA A 66 -0.11 9.47 11.78
N LYS A 67 0.66 8.75 12.60
CA LYS A 67 0.34 8.46 14.00
C LYS A 67 0.17 9.73 14.82
N ALA A 68 1.05 10.72 14.64
CA ALA A 68 0.94 12.02 15.28
C ALA A 68 -0.37 12.78 14.94
N LYS A 69 -1.02 12.44 13.82
CA LYS A 69 -2.32 12.97 13.41
C LYS A 69 -3.50 12.05 13.75
N GLY A 70 -3.28 10.99 14.52
CA GLY A 70 -4.31 10.00 14.87
C GLY A 70 -4.73 9.11 13.70
N ALA A 71 -3.83 8.89 12.74
CA ALA A 71 -4.05 8.02 11.59
C ALA A 71 -3.01 6.89 11.52
N VAL A 72 -3.35 5.83 10.81
CA VAL A 72 -2.46 4.71 10.51
C VAL A 72 -2.30 4.59 9.01
N ILE A 73 -1.07 4.37 8.55
CA ILE A 73 -0.80 4.05 7.14
C ILE A 73 -0.23 2.64 6.99
N LYS A 74 -0.65 1.96 5.92
CA LYS A 74 -0.16 0.65 5.49
C LYS A 74 0.23 0.74 4.01
N MET A 75 1.24 -0.02 3.60
CA MET A 75 1.58 -0.17 2.19
C MET A 75 2.07 -1.58 1.90
N ALA A 76 1.82 -2.05 0.68
CA ALA A 76 2.41 -3.24 0.09
C ALA A 76 2.99 -2.91 -1.28
N HIS A 77 4.13 -3.51 -1.62
CA HIS A 77 4.78 -3.32 -2.92
C HIS A 77 5.36 -4.64 -3.44
N SER A 78 5.29 -4.85 -4.75
CA SER A 78 5.85 -5.99 -5.45
C SER A 78 7.38 -5.91 -5.57
N ARG A 79 8.03 -7.07 -5.58
CA ARG A 79 9.43 -7.30 -6.01
C ARG A 79 9.42 -8.21 -7.24
N GLY A 80 10.31 -7.96 -8.17
CA GLY A 80 10.37 -8.69 -9.44
C GLY A 80 9.20 -8.34 -10.37
N ASP A 81 8.85 -9.29 -11.24
CA ASP A 81 8.00 -9.04 -12.39
C ASP A 81 6.50 -8.95 -12.03
N VAL A 82 5.82 -7.98 -12.63
CA VAL A 82 4.37 -7.74 -12.53
C VAL A 82 3.84 -7.43 -13.92
N MET A 83 2.92 -8.25 -14.41
CA MET A 83 2.43 -8.19 -15.78
C MET A 83 1.38 -7.08 -15.96
N LEU A 84 1.05 -6.77 -17.21
CA LEU A 84 -0.02 -5.84 -17.52
C LEU A 84 -1.32 -6.19 -16.80
N HIS A 85 -2.01 -5.15 -16.30
CA HIS A 85 -3.27 -5.22 -15.56
C HIS A 85 -3.19 -5.88 -14.17
N GLU A 86 -2.00 -6.31 -13.75
CA GLU A 86 -1.74 -6.70 -12.37
C GLU A 86 -1.38 -5.49 -11.50
N SER A 87 -1.44 -5.66 -10.18
CA SER A 87 -1.14 -4.58 -9.23
C SER A 87 0.26 -4.74 -8.65
N SER A 88 1.07 -3.69 -8.70
CA SER A 88 2.42 -3.67 -8.13
C SER A 88 2.51 -2.93 -6.80
N TYR A 89 1.50 -2.14 -6.47
CA TYR A 89 1.50 -1.29 -5.29
C TYR A 89 0.09 -1.11 -4.72
N ILE A 90 0.00 -1.08 -3.40
CA ILE A 90 -1.17 -0.59 -2.69
C ILE A 90 -0.74 0.13 -1.42
N ALA A 91 -1.35 1.27 -1.12
CA ALA A 91 -1.24 1.90 0.18
C ALA A 91 -2.60 2.35 0.69
N ALA A 92 -2.74 2.47 1.99
CA ALA A 92 -3.96 2.96 2.57
C ALA A 92 -3.74 3.79 3.83
N VAL A 93 -4.65 4.74 4.05
CA VAL A 93 -4.75 5.54 5.26
C VAL A 93 -6.04 5.19 6.00
N PHE A 94 -5.91 4.93 7.30
CA PHE A 94 -7.01 4.74 8.24
C PHE A 94 -7.05 5.92 9.20
N SER A 95 -8.23 6.51 9.41
CA SER A 95 -8.38 7.63 10.35
C SER A 95 -9.81 7.78 10.88
N PRO A 96 -10.03 8.49 12.00
CA PRO A 96 -11.37 8.79 12.49
C PRO A 96 -12.21 9.64 11.53
N LYS A 97 -11.56 10.54 10.76
CA LYS A 97 -12.22 11.49 9.85
C LYS A 97 -11.42 11.64 8.56
N ARG A 98 -12.11 11.69 7.41
CA ARG A 98 -11.49 11.77 6.08
C ARG A 98 -10.45 12.88 5.89
N ARG A 99 -10.54 14.01 6.60
CA ARG A 99 -9.63 15.17 6.46
C ARG A 99 -8.15 14.85 6.74
N VAL A 100 -7.87 13.85 7.58
CA VAL A 100 -6.48 13.45 7.84
C VAL A 100 -5.97 12.48 6.76
N ALA A 101 -6.91 11.78 6.09
CA ALA A 101 -6.61 10.75 5.11
C ALA A 101 -6.62 11.23 3.65
N LEU A 102 -7.21 12.39 3.37
CA LEU A 102 -7.22 13.10 2.08
C LEU A 102 -6.38 14.38 2.19
#